data_AF-A0A6C0PW48-F1
#
_entry.id   AF-A0A6C0PW48-F1
#
_cell.length_a   1.000
_cell.length_b   1.000
_cell.length_c   1.000
_cell.angle_alpha   90.00
_cell.angle_beta   90.00
_cell.angle_gamma   90.00
#
_symmetry.space_group_name_H-M   'P 1'
#
loop_
_entity.id
_entity.type
_entity.pdbx_description
1 polymer ?
#
loop_
_entity_poly.entity_id
_entity_poly.type
_entity_poly.pdbx_seq_one_letter_code
_entity_poly.pdbx_strand_id
1 'polypeptide(L)'
;MAQDNGRKRHLVVDTKGLPLFVMVTPADMTDRDAAKEVLSRLRLMHPEFTIAWADSGYAGQLVTWAKRHLDLTLKTVSRPKNTPGFVILPRLWVVERSLAWIMHARRHARDYERLIQHSESLITWAAITLMTRRITRRTSRRRGQPDSREAHRD
;
A
#
# COMPACT_ATOMS: atom_id res chain seq x y z
N MET A 1 -28.50 -14.88 -12.96
CA MET A 1 -28.30 -13.81 -11.96
C MET A 1 -26.81 -13.66 -11.73
N ALA A 2 -26.19 -12.61 -12.27
CA ALA A 2 -24.79 -12.29 -11.98
C ALA A 2 -24.76 -11.57 -10.63
N GLN A 3 -24.28 -12.25 -9.58
CA GLN A 3 -23.97 -11.62 -8.31
C GLN A 3 -22.69 -10.81 -8.54
N ASP A 4 -22.77 -9.49 -8.54
CA ASP A 4 -21.57 -8.65 -8.54
C ASP A 4 -20.79 -8.94 -7.26
N ASN A 5 -19.77 -9.79 -7.38
CA ASN A 5 -18.96 -10.31 -6.29
C ASN A 5 -17.93 -9.24 -5.87
N GLY A 6 -18.43 -8.08 -5.44
CA GLY A 6 -17.60 -6.93 -5.09
C GLY A 6 -16.71 -7.24 -3.90
N ARG A 7 -15.40 -7.03 -4.05
CA ARG A 7 -14.41 -7.11 -2.98
C ARG A 7 -13.56 -5.86 -2.95
N LYS A 8 -13.18 -5.45 -1.75
CA LYS A 8 -12.26 -4.35 -1.50
C LYS A 8 -10.91 -4.90 -1.07
N ARG A 9 -9.84 -4.28 -1.58
CA ARG A 9 -8.46 -4.62 -1.23
C ARG A 9 -7.90 -3.49 -0.39
N HIS A 10 -7.48 -3.81 0.82
CA HIS A 10 -6.88 -2.88 1.78
C HIS A 10 -5.39 -3.18 1.86
N LEU A 11 -4.57 -2.14 1.69
CA LEU A 11 -3.13 -2.28 1.62
C LEU A 11 -2.47 -1.25 2.54
N VAL A 12 -1.58 -1.73 3.42
CA VAL A 12 -0.64 -0.89 4.16
C VAL A 12 0.73 -1.07 3.54
N VAL A 13 1.40 0.03 3.23
CA VAL A 13 2.72 0.02 2.59
C VAL A 13 3.70 0.91 3.35
N ASP A 14 4.99 0.60 3.22
CA ASP A 14 6.07 1.47 3.66
C ASP A 14 6.21 2.70 2.74
N THR A 15 7.19 3.57 3.04
CA THR A 15 7.46 4.78 2.26
C THR A 15 7.94 4.53 0.83
N LYS A 16 8.41 3.31 0.52
CA LYS A 16 8.85 2.87 -0.82
C LYS A 16 7.76 2.13 -1.59
N GLY A 17 6.60 1.91 -0.98
CA GLY A 17 5.50 1.15 -1.59
C GLY A 17 5.69 -0.37 -1.50
N LEU A 18 6.38 -0.83 -0.46
CA LEU A 18 6.46 -2.26 -0.13
C LEU A 18 5.32 -2.61 0.82
N PRO A 19 4.48 -3.61 0.51
CA PRO A 19 3.40 -4.03 1.40
C PRO A 19 3.91 -4.51 2.76
N LEU A 20 3.33 -3.95 3.81
CA LEU A 20 3.46 -4.39 5.20
C LEU A 20 2.29 -5.26 5.61
N PHE A 21 1.09 -4.96 5.08
CA PHE A 21 -0.12 -5.73 5.35
C PHE A 21 -1.09 -5.66 4.18
N VAL A 22 -1.77 -6.77 3.91
CA VAL A 22 -2.81 -6.92 2.90
C VAL A 22 -4.03 -7.52 3.57
N MET A 23 -5.20 -6.96 3.29
CA MET A 23 -6.48 -7.56 3.67
C MET A 23 -7.48 -7.39 2.53
N VAL A 24 -8.29 -8.40 2.28
CA VAL A 24 -9.38 -8.33 1.31
C VAL A 24 -10.69 -8.50 2.07
N THR A 25 -11.68 -7.67 1.75
CA THR A 25 -13.00 -7.73 2.37
C THR A 25 -14.08 -7.81 1.31
N PRO A 26 -15.28 -8.29 1.66
CA PRO A 26 -16.48 -8.01 0.89
C PRO A 26 -16.69 -6.49 0.66
N ALA A 27 -17.41 -6.13 -0.40
CA ALA A 27 -17.65 -4.72 -0.77
C ALA A 27 -18.66 -3.99 0.13
N ASP A 28 -19.53 -4.71 0.83
CA ASP A 28 -20.50 -4.18 1.79
C ASP A 28 -19.85 -3.73 3.11
N MET A 29 -18.64 -4.22 3.42
CA MET A 29 -17.87 -3.72 4.55
C MET A 29 -17.50 -2.26 4.34
N THR A 30 -17.78 -1.43 5.35
CA THR A 30 -17.42 -0.01 5.30
C THR A 30 -15.91 0.15 5.40
N ASP A 31 -15.37 1.16 4.72
CA ASP A 31 -13.93 1.41 4.71
C ASP A 31 -13.42 1.74 6.12
N ARG A 32 -14.28 2.37 6.96
CA ARG A 32 -13.95 2.68 8.35
C ARG A 32 -13.78 1.42 9.20
N ASP A 33 -14.66 0.43 9.05
CA ASP A 33 -14.57 -0.81 9.81
C ASP A 33 -13.40 -1.65 9.32
N ALA A 34 -13.19 -1.73 8.01
CA ALA A 34 -12.01 -2.37 7.45
C ALA A 34 -10.71 -1.70 7.93
N ALA A 35 -10.66 -0.36 8.01
CA ALA A 35 -9.49 0.34 8.51
C ALA A 35 -9.21 0.09 9.99
N LYS A 36 -10.24 -0.04 10.85
CA LYS A 36 -10.02 -0.44 12.25
C LYS A 36 -9.36 -1.81 12.34
N GLU A 37 -9.83 -2.77 11.55
CA GLU A 37 -9.28 -4.12 11.52
C GLU A 37 -7.83 -4.12 10.99
N VAL A 38 -7.58 -3.43 9.88
CA VAL A 38 -6.24 -3.26 9.28
C VAL A 38 -5.27 -2.66 10.30
N LEU A 39 -5.65 -1.56 10.95
CA LEU A 39 -4.77 -0.87 11.90
C LEU A 39 -4.54 -1.68 13.16
N SER A 40 -5.55 -2.44 13.64
CA SER A 40 -5.40 -3.34 14.78
C SER A 40 -4.38 -4.44 14.47
N ARG A 41 -4.53 -5.12 13.33
CA ARG A 41 -3.61 -6.18 12.91
C ARG A 41 -2.22 -5.66 12.64
N LEU A 42 -2.11 -4.50 11.96
CA LEU A 42 -0.84 -3.83 11.75
C LEU A 42 -0.14 -3.56 13.09
N ARG A 43 -0.86 -3.09 14.10
CA ARG A 43 -0.28 -2.80 15.42
C ARG A 43 0.21 -4.05 16.14
N LEU A 44 -0.50 -5.17 15.97
CA LEU A 44 -0.11 -6.47 16.54
C LEU A 44 1.16 -7.03 15.87
N MET A 45 1.28 -6.92 14.55
CA MET A 45 2.43 -7.47 13.81
C MET A 45 3.64 -6.53 13.78
N HIS A 46 3.39 -5.22 13.83
CA HIS A 46 4.39 -4.17 13.66
C HIS A 46 4.24 -3.04 14.71
N PRO A 47 4.49 -3.33 16.00
CA PRO A 47 4.40 -2.34 17.08
C PRO A 47 5.46 -1.22 16.99
N GLU A 48 6.43 -1.32 16.09
CA GLU A 48 7.39 -0.26 15.78
C GLU A 48 6.77 0.91 14.99
N PHE A 49 5.68 0.68 14.26
CA PHE A 49 5.03 1.74 13.48
C PHE A 49 4.06 2.54 14.34
N THR A 50 4.38 3.82 14.53
CA THR A 50 3.62 4.77 15.36
C THR A 50 2.92 5.87 14.55
N ILE A 51 3.23 5.99 13.25
CA ILE A 51 2.65 6.97 12.34
C ILE A 51 2.14 6.28 11.08
N ALA A 52 0.89 6.54 10.72
CA ALA A 52 0.29 6.11 9.47
C ALA A 52 -0.30 7.31 8.72
N TRP A 53 -0.37 7.23 7.39
CA TRP A 53 -1.04 8.23 6.55
C TRP A 53 -2.24 7.61 5.87
N ALA A 54 -3.33 8.38 5.78
CA ALA A 54 -4.55 7.96 5.10
C ALA A 54 -5.19 9.13 4.35
N ASP A 55 -6.11 8.83 3.45
CA ASP A 55 -6.96 9.82 2.79
C ASP A 55 -7.85 10.57 3.81
N SER A 56 -8.29 11.76 3.42
CA SER A 56 -9.25 12.61 4.12
C SER A 56 -10.57 11.92 4.48
N GLY A 57 -11.05 10.93 3.73
CA GLY A 57 -12.23 10.13 4.04
C GLY A 57 -12.09 9.30 5.32
N TYR A 58 -10.86 9.06 5.79
CA TYR A 58 -10.57 8.40 7.06
C TYR A 58 -10.50 9.36 8.26
N ALA A 59 -10.78 10.65 8.07
CA ALA A 59 -10.78 11.63 9.14
C ALA A 59 -11.89 11.39 10.19
N GLY A 60 -11.78 12.11 11.31
CA GLY A 60 -12.77 12.07 12.39
C GLY A 60 -12.57 10.88 13.33
N GLN A 61 -13.64 10.11 13.57
CA GLN A 61 -13.68 9.09 14.62
C GLN A 61 -12.55 8.05 14.53
N LEU A 62 -12.11 7.69 13.32
CA LEU A 62 -11.05 6.70 13.15
C LEU A 62 -9.70 7.22 13.66
N VAL A 63 -9.37 8.50 13.44
CA VAL A 63 -8.14 9.12 13.95
C VAL A 63 -8.11 9.08 15.47
N THR A 64 -9.20 9.51 16.11
CA THR A 64 -9.34 9.48 17.58
C THR A 64 -9.29 8.05 18.12
N TRP A 65 -9.96 7.12 17.44
CA TRP A 65 -9.96 5.71 17.83
C TRP A 65 -8.56 5.08 17.73
N ALA A 66 -7.83 5.34 16.65
CA ALA A 66 -6.47 4.81 16.44
C ALA A 66 -5.51 5.34 17.50
N LYS A 67 -5.59 6.64 17.83
CA LYS A 67 -4.75 7.21 18.87
C LYS A 67 -5.10 6.64 20.25
N ARG A 68 -6.38 6.48 20.57
CA ARG A 68 -6.85 6.00 21.89
C ARG A 68 -6.54 4.52 22.13
N HIS A 69 -6.75 3.66 21.15
CA HIS A 69 -6.71 2.20 21.35
C HIS A 69 -5.41 1.56 20.87
N LEU A 70 -4.72 2.18 19.91
CA LEU A 70 -3.51 1.61 19.30
C LEU A 70 -2.25 2.44 19.56
N ASP A 71 -2.39 3.60 20.23
CA ASP A 71 -1.35 4.64 20.32
C ASP A 71 -0.77 5.04 18.95
N LEU A 72 -1.58 4.92 17.90
CA LEU A 72 -1.17 5.16 16.52
C LEU A 72 -1.59 6.55 16.06
N THR A 73 -0.64 7.33 15.55
CA THR A 73 -0.92 8.66 14.99
C THR A 73 -1.32 8.52 13.52
N LEU A 74 -2.63 8.60 13.24
CA LEU A 74 -3.16 8.60 11.88
C LEU A 74 -3.22 10.03 11.31
N LYS A 75 -2.36 10.33 10.33
CA LYS A 75 -2.31 11.61 9.63
C LYS A 75 -3.14 11.56 8.36
N THR A 76 -4.27 12.23 8.35
CA THR A 76 -5.11 12.34 7.14
C THR A 76 -4.59 13.44 6.22
N VAL A 77 -4.42 13.13 4.95
CA VAL A 77 -3.99 14.08 3.93
C VAL A 77 -5.21 14.47 3.09
N SER A 78 -5.50 15.77 3.06
CA SER A 78 -6.55 16.34 2.22
C SER A 78 -5.93 17.05 1.03
N ARG A 79 -6.69 17.09 -0.07
CA ARG A 79 -6.39 17.98 -1.20
C ARG A 79 -6.44 19.44 -0.75
N PRO A 80 -5.50 20.29 -1.20
CA PRO A 80 -5.59 21.73 -0.98
C PRO A 80 -6.89 22.28 -1.58
N LYS A 81 -7.61 23.09 -0.80
CA LYS A 81 -8.79 23.81 -1.30
C LYS A 81 -8.28 24.87 -2.28
N ASN A 82 -8.88 24.97 -3.47
CA ASN A 82 -8.56 25.91 -4.56
C ASN A 82 -7.48 25.49 -5.59
N THR A 83 -7.16 24.20 -5.73
CA THR A 83 -6.31 23.73 -6.85
C THR A 83 -7.15 23.05 -7.93
N PRO A 84 -7.31 23.64 -9.13
CA PRO A 84 -7.99 22.98 -10.25
C PRO A 84 -7.15 21.81 -10.79
N GLY A 85 -7.81 20.77 -11.31
CA GLY A 85 -7.13 19.61 -11.92
C GLY A 85 -6.48 18.63 -10.94
N PHE A 86 -5.95 17.51 -11.44
CA PHE A 86 -5.39 16.45 -10.61
C PHE A 86 -4.14 16.93 -9.84
N VAL A 87 -4.11 16.70 -8.52
CA VAL A 87 -2.97 17.02 -7.65
C VAL A 87 -2.45 15.74 -7.00
N ILE A 88 -1.17 15.47 -7.17
CA ILE A 88 -0.51 14.36 -6.48
C ILE A 88 -0.45 14.69 -4.99
N LEU A 89 -1.13 13.91 -4.16
CA LEU A 89 -1.04 14.01 -2.71
C LEU A 89 0.23 13.28 -2.25
N PRO A 90 1.21 13.99 -1.65
CA PRO A 90 2.42 13.35 -1.17
C PRO A 90 2.08 12.24 -0.16
N ARG A 91 2.79 11.11 -0.26
CA ARG A 91 2.61 9.87 0.52
C ARG A 91 1.41 8.99 0.14
N LEU A 92 0.25 9.55 -0.24
CA LEU A 92 -0.91 8.72 -0.62
C LEU A 92 -0.72 8.03 -1.98
N TRP A 93 -0.05 8.70 -2.93
CA TRP A 93 0.30 8.10 -4.23
C TRP A 93 1.18 6.84 -4.11
N VAL A 94 1.80 6.59 -2.95
CA VAL A 94 2.60 5.38 -2.73
C VAL A 94 1.72 4.14 -2.73
N VAL A 95 0.56 4.18 -2.08
CA VAL A 95 -0.38 3.04 -2.03
C VAL A 95 -0.92 2.74 -3.43
N GLU A 96 -1.39 3.75 -4.14
CA GLU A 96 -1.94 3.62 -5.50
C GLU A 96 -0.91 3.04 -6.47
N ARG A 97 0.33 3.53 -6.42
CA ARG A 97 1.43 3.00 -7.22
C ARG A 97 1.76 1.54 -6.87
N SER A 98 1.69 1.19 -5.59
CA SER A 98 1.92 -0.17 -5.13
C SER A 98 0.83 -1.11 -5.66
N LEU A 99 -0.42 -0.67 -5.61
CA LEU A 99 -1.54 -1.38 -6.23
C LEU A 99 -1.34 -1.53 -7.74
N ALA A 100 -0.93 -0.48 -8.45
CA ALA A 100 -0.64 -0.55 -9.89
C ALA A 100 0.46 -1.58 -10.20
N TRP A 101 1.51 -1.66 -9.39
CA TRP A 101 2.54 -2.68 -9.53
C TRP A 101 2.03 -4.12 -9.32
N ILE A 102 1.16 -4.32 -8.32
CA ILE A 102 0.52 -5.61 -8.06
C ILE A 102 -0.38 -5.99 -9.25
N MET A 103 -1.13 -5.03 -9.79
CA MET A 103 -2.04 -5.23 -10.93
C MET A 103 -1.33 -5.61 -12.24
N HIS A 104 -0.03 -5.31 -12.39
CA HIS A 104 0.75 -5.80 -13.53
C HIS A 104 0.93 -7.33 -13.53
N ALA A 105 0.76 -8.01 -12.39
CA ALA A 105 0.59 -9.46 -12.41
C ALA A 105 -0.83 -9.78 -12.93
N ARG A 106 -0.92 -10.30 -14.16
CA ARG A 106 -2.18 -10.53 -14.92
C ARG A 106 -3.32 -11.13 -14.08
N ARG A 107 -2.99 -11.97 -13.10
CA ARG A 107 -3.95 -12.64 -12.23
C ARG A 107 -4.78 -11.66 -11.37
N HIS A 108 -4.25 -10.48 -11.05
CA HIS A 108 -4.92 -9.48 -10.20
C HIS A 108 -5.85 -8.54 -10.96
N ALA A 109 -5.80 -8.56 -12.30
CA ALA A 109 -6.62 -7.73 -13.18
C ALA A 109 -8.12 -7.91 -12.94
N ARG A 110 -8.54 -9.13 -12.53
CA ARG A 110 -9.87 -9.44 -12.03
C ARG A 110 -9.73 -10.35 -10.82
N ASP A 111 -10.64 -10.28 -9.86
CA ASP A 111 -10.65 -11.24 -8.76
C ASP A 111 -11.33 -12.54 -9.22
N TYR A 112 -10.53 -13.58 -9.44
CA TYR A 112 -10.99 -14.92 -9.80
C TYR A 112 -11.09 -15.85 -8.58
N GLU A 113 -10.68 -15.39 -7.41
CA GLU A 113 -10.40 -16.27 -6.29
C GLU A 113 -11.68 -16.52 -5.48
N ARG A 114 -12.01 -17.80 -5.24
CA ARG A 114 -13.21 -18.15 -4.45
C ARG A 114 -13.10 -17.69 -3.00
N LEU A 115 -11.92 -17.85 -2.40
CA LEU A 115 -11.65 -17.49 -1.01
C LEU A 115 -10.86 -16.18 -0.93
N ILE A 116 -11.20 -15.36 0.06
CA ILE A 116 -10.55 -14.06 0.33
C ILE A 116 -9.07 -14.26 0.64
N GLN A 117 -8.75 -15.30 1.43
CA GLN A 117 -7.39 -15.64 1.84
C GLN A 117 -6.48 -15.98 0.64
N HIS A 118 -7.05 -16.54 -0.43
CA HIS A 118 -6.29 -16.80 -1.66
C HIS A 118 -5.94 -15.49 -2.37
N SER A 119 -6.90 -14.55 -2.43
CA SER A 119 -6.68 -13.21 -3.00
C SER A 119 -5.56 -12.48 -2.25
N GLU A 120 -5.61 -12.47 -0.91
CA GLU A 120 -4.56 -11.91 -0.05
C GLU A 120 -3.18 -12.56 -0.27
N SER A 121 -3.15 -13.90 -0.35
CA SER A 121 -1.92 -14.66 -0.57
C SER A 121 -1.29 -14.35 -1.93
N LEU A 122 -2.11 -14.24 -2.98
CA LEU A 122 -1.64 -13.94 -4.33
C LEU A 122 -1.16 -12.49 -4.46
N ILE A 123 -1.79 -11.54 -3.75
CA ILE A 123 -1.30 -10.15 -3.67
C ILE A 123 0.08 -10.13 -3.01
N THR A 124 0.22 -10.83 -1.89
CA THR A 124 1.49 -10.98 -1.17
C THR A 124 2.56 -11.62 -2.07
N TRP A 125 2.23 -12.68 -2.82
CA TRP A 125 3.16 -13.31 -3.75
C TRP A 125 3.60 -12.38 -4.90
N ALA A 126 2.68 -11.59 -5.45
CA ALA A 126 3.01 -10.58 -6.46
C ALA A 126 3.99 -9.53 -5.90
N ALA A 127 3.77 -9.08 -4.66
CA ALA A 127 4.66 -8.16 -3.96
C ALA A 127 6.05 -8.77 -3.73
N ILE A 128 6.14 -10.02 -3.24
CA ILE A 128 7.41 -10.74 -3.06
C ILE A 128 8.17 -10.83 -4.39
N THR A 129 7.50 -11.24 -5.46
CA THR A 129 8.11 -11.36 -6.79
C THR A 129 8.71 -10.02 -7.25
N LEU A 130 8.00 -8.92 -7.02
CA LEU A 130 8.48 -7.58 -7.33
C LEU A 130 9.67 -7.17 -6.44
N MET A 131 9.63 -7.47 -5.14
CA MET A 131 10.73 -7.19 -4.21
C MET A 131 11.99 -7.97 -4.60
N THR A 132 11.89 -9.27 -4.87
CA THR A 132 13.00 -10.11 -5.32
C THR A 132 13.62 -9.57 -6.60
N ARG A 133 12.80 -9.17 -7.58
CA ARG A 133 13.29 -8.54 -8.82
C ARG A 133 14.02 -7.21 -8.58
N ARG A 134 13.59 -6.40 -7.61
CA ARG A 134 14.25 -5.13 -7.27
C ARG A 134 15.62 -5.36 -6.64
N ILE A 135 15.73 -6.38 -5.77
CA ILE A 135 16.99 -6.75 -5.14
C ILE A 135 17.99 -7.20 -6.21
N THR A 136 17.58 -8.07 -7.14
CA THR A 136 18.49 -8.63 -8.16
C THR A 136 18.86 -7.63 -9.25
N ARG A 137 17.93 -6.78 -9.72
CA ARG A 137 18.25 -5.75 -10.75
C ARG A 137 19.16 -4.64 -10.24
N ARG A 138 19.11 -4.30 -8.94
CA ARG A 138 19.99 -3.25 -8.40
C ARG A 138 21.46 -3.67 -8.43
N THR A 139 21.71 -4.97 -8.27
CA THR A 139 23.05 -5.56 -8.34
C THR A 139 23.62 -5.52 -9.77
N SER A 140 22.81 -5.79 -10.79
CA SER A 140 23.30 -5.77 -12.18
C SER A 140 23.68 -4.36 -12.66
N ARG A 141 22.93 -3.31 -12.26
CA ARG A 141 23.22 -1.93 -12.66
C ARG A 141 24.50 -1.36 -12.05
N ARG A 142 24.87 -1.79 -10.83
CA ARG A 142 26.15 -1.39 -10.19
C ARG A 142 27.37 -2.06 -10.83
N ARG A 143 27.20 -3.23 -11.44
CA ARG A 143 28.31 -4.00 -12.03
C ARG A 143 28.76 -3.48 -13.41
N GLY A 144 27.95 -2.64 -14.05
CA GLY A 144 28.20 -2.11 -15.40
C GLY A 144 28.46 -0.61 -15.46
N GLN A 145 28.68 0.06 -14.33
CA GLN A 145 29.01 1.48 -14.30
C GLN A 145 30.50 1.64 -13.96
N PRO A 146 31.37 2.05 -14.90
CA PRO A 146 32.77 2.31 -14.59
C PRO A 146 32.88 3.46 -13.59
N ASP A 147 33.86 3.36 -12.69
CA ASP A 147 34.07 4.32 -11.60
C ASP A 147 34.29 5.71 -12.19
N SER A 148 33.44 6.67 -11.84
CA SER A 148 33.51 8.06 -12.34
C SER A 148 34.65 8.87 -11.71
N ARG A 149 35.73 8.20 -11.28
CA ARG A 149 36.90 8.82 -10.62
C ARG A 149 38.08 9.04 -11.56
N GLU A 150 38.05 8.56 -12.80
CA GLU A 150 39.14 8.72 -13.78
C GLU A 150 38.95 9.89 -14.77
N ALA A 151 37.80 10.57 -14.79
CA ALA A 151 37.51 11.62 -15.79
C ALA A 151 38.03 13.04 -15.42
N HIS A 152 38.97 13.16 -14.49
CA HIS A 152 39.50 14.47 -14.03
C HIS A 152 41.03 14.49 -13.84
N ARG A 153 41.74 13.64 -14.58
CA ARG A 153 43.17 13.82 -14.83
C ARG A 153 43.36 13.73 -16.33
N ASP A 154 43.43 14.89 -16.97
CA ASP A 154 44.28 15.25 -18.12
C ASP A 154 44.07 16.73 -18.43
#